data_AF-A0A2V7Q344-F1
#
_entry.id   AF-A0A2V7Q344-F1
#
_cell.length_a   1.000
_cell.length_b   1.000
_cell.length_c   1.000
_cell.angle_alpha   90.00
_cell.angle_beta   90.00
_cell.angle_gamma   90.00
#
_symmetry.space_group_name_H-M   'P 1'
#
loop_
_entity.id
_entity.type
_entity.pdbx_description
1 polymer ?
#
loop_
_entity_poly.entity_id
_entity_poly.type
_entity_poly.pdbx_seq_one_letter_code
_entity_poly.pdbx_strand_id
1 'polypeptide(L)' 'MQVVDIPPGQYLVFRCSGPLPGAVIEGWRAVWAFFERPDALRRAYTVDFEAYREPERVEIWIAVRETV' A
#
# COMPACT_ATOMS: atom_id res chain seq x y z
N MET A 1 12.45 22.49 2.30
CA MET A 1 11.19 21.75 2.53
C MET A 1 10.49 21.61 1.19
N GLN A 2 10.05 20.41 0.84
CA GLN A 2 9.27 20.17 -0.39
C GLN A 2 7.83 19.87 0.04
N VAL A 3 6.87 20.42 -0.69
CA VAL A 3 5.43 20.18 -0.51
C VAL A 3 4.96 19.38 -1.71
N VAL A 4 4.22 18.31 -1.46
CA VAL A 4 3.67 17.44 -2.50
C VAL A 4 2.20 17.21 -2.18
N ASP A 5 1.33 17.41 -3.17
CA ASP A 5 -0.09 17.12 -3.06
C ASP A 5 -0.36 15.65 -3.40
N ILE A 6 -1.11 14.97 -2.53
CA ILE A 6 -1.60 13.62 -2.79
C ILE A 6 -3.03 13.76 -3.33
N PRO A 7 -3.28 13.42 -4.61
CA PRO A 7 -4.64 13.53 -5.16
C PRO A 7 -5.57 12.51 -4.49
N PRO A 8 -6.88 12.81 -4.38
CA PRO A 8 -7.86 11.83 -3.92
C PRO A 8 -7.91 10.65 -4.88
N GLY A 9 -8.12 9.46 -4.34
CA GLY A 9 -8.16 8.22 -5.12
C GLY A 9 -8.61 7.04 -4.28
N GLN A 10 -8.85 5.90 -4.95
CA GLN A 10 -9.13 4.64 -4.28
C GLN A 10 -7.83 3.92 -3.94
N TYR A 11 -7.81 3.28 -2.78
CA TYR A 11 -6.64 2.58 -2.26
C TYR A 11 -7.02 1.17 -1.83
N LEU A 12 -6.21 0.20 -2.21
CA LEU A 12 -6.19 -1.11 -1.58
C LEU A 12 -5.20 -1.04 -0.41
N VAL A 13 -5.69 -1.33 0.81
CA VAL A 13 -4.91 -1.18 2.04
C VAL A 13 -4.49 -2.54 2.57
N PHE A 14 -3.18 -2.76 2.65
CA PHE A 14 -2.59 -3.94 3.27
C PHE A 14 -2.20 -3.58 4.70
N ARG A 15 -2.84 -4.21 5.69
CA ARG A 15 -2.52 -4.00 7.10
C ARG A 15 -1.52 -5.04 7.56
N CYS A 16 -0.40 -4.58 8.11
CA CYS A 16 0.69 -5.44 8.56
C CYS A 16 0.96 -5.15 10.03
N SER A 17 1.30 -6.19 10.78
CA SER A 17 1.59 -6.09 12.21
C SER A 17 2.75 -6.97 12.62
N GLY A 18 3.58 -6.49 13.54
CA GLY A 18 4.71 -7.20 14.11
C GLY A 18 5.98 -6.35 14.14
N PRO A 19 7.12 -6.97 14.50
CA PRO A 19 8.39 -6.24 14.63
C PRO A 19 8.80 -5.56 13.32
N LEU A 20 9.12 -4.27 13.40
CA LEU A 20 9.68 -3.52 12.28
C LEU A 20 11.20 -3.75 12.18
N PRO A 21 11.78 -3.81 10.97
CA PRO A 21 11.13 -3.62 9.66
C PRO A 21 10.51 -4.91 9.07
N GLY A 22 10.53 -6.04 9.78
CA GLY A 22 10.03 -7.32 9.27
C GLY A 22 8.58 -7.24 8.77
N ALA A 23 7.69 -6.61 9.55
CA ALA A 23 6.28 -6.48 9.17
C ALA A 23 6.05 -5.71 7.85
N VAL A 24 6.84 -4.65 7.57
CA VAL A 24 6.72 -3.89 6.31
C VAL A 24 7.27 -4.68 5.12
N ILE A 25 8.35 -5.45 5.31
CA ILE A 25 8.94 -6.30 4.27
C ILE A 25 7.95 -7.41 3.86
N GLU A 26 7.36 -8.11 4.83
CA GLU A 26 6.33 -9.11 4.53
C GLU A 26 5.08 -8.47 3.91
N GLY A 27 4.73 -7.25 4.34
CA GLY A 27 3.67 -6.45 3.73
C GLY A 27 3.87 -6.23 2.23
N TRP A 28 5.07 -5.80 1.81
CA TRP A 28 5.38 -5.62 0.40
C TRP A 28 5.38 -6.92 -0.40
N ARG A 29 5.85 -8.03 0.19
CA ARG A 29 5.73 -9.35 -0.45
C ARG A 29 4.28 -9.72 -0.71
N ALA A 30 3.39 -9.46 0.25
CA ALA A 30 1.96 -9.70 0.09
C ALA A 30 1.33 -8.78 -0.98
N VAL A 31 1.75 -7.51 -1.04
CA VAL A 31 1.35 -6.58 -2.12
C VAL A 31 1.74 -7.14 -3.48
N TRP A 32 3.00 -7.53 -3.68
CA TRP A 32 3.46 -8.06 -4.97
C TRP A 32 2.72 -9.34 -5.36
N ALA A 33 2.62 -10.30 -4.44
CA ALA A 33 1.89 -11.55 -4.68
C ALA A 33 0.41 -11.31 -5.03
N PHE A 34 -0.24 -10.30 -4.43
CA PHE A 34 -1.61 -9.94 -4.80
C PHE A 34 -1.71 -9.46 -6.25
N PHE A 35 -0.82 -8.54 -6.67
CA PHE A 35 -0.88 -7.93 -8.01
C PHE A 35 -0.31 -8.81 -9.13
N GLU A 36 0.38 -9.91 -8.81
CA GLU A 36 0.76 -10.95 -9.79
C GLU A 36 -0.43 -11.81 -10.25
N ARG A 37 -1.56 -11.77 -9.53
CA ARG A 37 -2.75 -12.53 -9.89
C ARG A 37 -3.41 -11.97 -11.16
N PRO A 38 -3.92 -12.83 -12.07
CA PRO A 38 -4.59 -12.38 -13.30
C PRO A 38 -5.85 -11.53 -13.08
N ASP A 39 -6.52 -11.72 -11.94
CA ASP A 39 -7.78 -11.08 -11.56
C ASP A 39 -7.59 -9.92 -10.57
N ALA A 40 -6.34 -9.52 -10.30
CA ALA A 40 -6.06 -8.43 -9.39
C ALA A 40 -6.60 -7.08 -9.90
N LEU A 41 -6.95 -6.19 -8.97
CA LEU A 41 -7.20 -4.78 -9.27
C LEU A 41 -5.98 -4.20 -10.00
N ARG A 42 -6.21 -3.22 -10.88
CA ARG A 42 -5.11 -2.53 -11.57
C ARG A 42 -4.56 -1.43 -10.68
N ARG A 43 -3.25 -1.44 -10.44
CA ARG A 43 -2.55 -0.31 -9.78
C ARG A 43 -2.71 0.97 -10.59
N ALA A 44 -2.90 2.08 -9.89
CA ALA A 44 -2.97 3.40 -10.48
C ALA A 44 -1.58 3.99 -10.75
N TYR A 45 -0.58 3.59 -9.96
CA TYR A 45 0.80 4.13 -10.02
C TYR A 45 0.85 5.66 -9.88
N THR A 46 -0.06 6.25 -9.09
CA THR A 46 -0.06 7.68 -8.77
C THR A 46 0.77 7.95 -7.52
N VAL A 47 0.25 7.61 -6.34
CA VAL A 47 0.97 7.72 -5.07
C VAL A 47 0.64 6.49 -4.23
N ASP A 48 1.67 5.73 -3.87
CA ASP A 48 1.58 4.69 -2.85
C ASP A 48 2.34 5.16 -1.61
N PHE A 49 1.92 4.78 -0.42
CA PHE A 49 2.61 5.17 0.81
C PHE A 49 2.47 4.16 1.94
N GLU A 50 3.46 4.17 2.83
CA GLU A 50 3.45 3.43 4.09
C GLU A 50 3.00 4.36 5.21
N ALA A 51 1.96 3.97 5.93
CA ALA A 51 1.45 4.67 7.09
C ALA A 51 1.83 3.93 8.37
N TYR A 52 2.83 4.46 9.08
CA TYR A 52 3.27 3.97 10.39
C TYR A 52 2.38 4.59 11.48
N ARG A 53 1.39 3.82 11.94
CA ARG A 53 0.37 4.33 12.88
C ARG A 53 0.72 4.05 14.34
N GLU A 54 1.29 2.89 14.61
CA GLU A 54 1.66 2.41 15.95
C GLU A 54 3.05 1.75 15.85
N PRO A 55 3.77 1.52 16.97
CA PRO A 55 5.13 0.97 16.95
C PRO A 55 5.30 -0.33 16.14
N GLU A 56 4.24 -1.14 16.06
CA GLU A 56 4.23 -2.42 15.36
C GLU A 56 3.09 -2.55 14.35
N ARG A 57 2.45 -1.43 13.96
CA ARG A 57 1.37 -1.42 12.97
C ARG A 57 1.71 -0.49 11.82
N VAL A 58 1.82 -1.08 10.63
CA VAL A 58 2.01 -0.36 9.37
C VAL A 58 0.89 -0.72 8.41
N GLU A 59 0.40 0.28 7.69
CA GLU A 59 -0.53 0.10 6.58
C GLU A 59 0.18 0.47 5.29
N ILE A 60 0.16 -0.39 4.27
CA ILE A 60 0.65 -0.07 2.93
C ILE A 60 -0.57 0.28 2.08
N TRP A 61 -0.66 1.53 1.66
CA TRP A 61 -1.74 2.09 0.85
C TRP A 61 -1.30 2.06 -0.61
N ILE A 62 -1.90 1.17 -1.41
CA ILE A 62 -1.62 1.06 -2.84
C ILE A 62 -2.76 1.68 -3.64
N ALA A 63 -2.46 2.72 -4.40
CA ALA A 63 -3.44 3.37 -5.27
C ALA A 63 -3.89 2.41 -6.37
N VAL A 64 -5.20 2.28 -6.54
CA VAL A 64 -5.84 1.41 -7.55
C VAL A 64 -6.73 2.24 -8.47
N ARG A 65 -6.91 1.75 -9.70
CA ARG A 65 -7.84 2.36 -10.64
C ARG A 65 -9.28 2.08 -10.19
N GLU A 66 -10.15 3.08 -10.33
CA GLU A 66 -11.59 2.87 -10.21
C GLU A 66 -12.01 1.74 -11.15
N THR A 67 -12.80 0.82 -10.63
CA THR A 67 -13.45 -0.19 -11.46
C THR A 67 -14.69 0.48 -12.04
N VAL A 68 -14.68 0.73 -13.34
CA VAL A 68 -15.86 1.18 -14.10
C VAL A 68 -16.79 0.00 -14.32
#